data_AF-A0A7J9M9C5-F1
#
_entry.id   AF-A0A7J9M9C5-F1
#
_cell.length_a   1.000
_cell.length_b   1.000
_cell.length_c   1.000
_cell.angle_alpha   90.00
_cell.angle_beta   90.00
_cell.angle_gamma   90.00
#
_symmetry.space_group_name_H-M   'P 1'
#
loop_
_entity.id
_entity.type
_entity.pdbx_description
1 polymer ?
#
loop_
_entity_poly.entity_id
_entity_poly.type
_entity_poly.pdbx_seq_one_letter_code
_entity_poly.pdbx_strand_id
1 'polypeptide(L)'
;MGLFWNSVSCSFFLIALEIRVYNDEEEWFRSIFANSKKEEAIQNQYEFFVERMGGPALYSERKGPVTHQAAERWLHHMEKALESTPYIDADSKLKMMKFFRHTAFFLVAGDELKNQNQRVP
;
A
#
# COMPACT_ATOMS: atom_id res chain seq x y z
N MET A 1 -9.66 22.45 -8.09
CA MET A 1 -9.18 21.20 -8.73
C MET A 1 -9.97 20.02 -8.15
N GLY A 2 -11.16 19.69 -8.64
CA GLY A 2 -12.07 18.84 -7.85
C GLY A 2 -13.15 18.07 -8.61
N LEU A 3 -12.88 17.59 -9.82
CA LEU A 3 -13.86 16.79 -10.58
C LEU A 3 -13.30 15.49 -11.19
N PHE A 4 -12.01 15.19 -11.04
CA PHE A 4 -11.43 13.98 -11.65
C PHE A 4 -11.53 12.73 -10.76
N TRP A 5 -11.80 12.90 -9.46
CA TRP A 5 -11.77 11.84 -8.45
C TRP A 5 -13.06 11.79 -7.62
N ASN A 6 -14.21 11.76 -8.28
CA ASN A 6 -15.47 11.42 -7.63
C ASN A 6 -15.32 9.97 -7.11
N SER A 7 -15.86 9.60 -5.93
CA SER A 7 -15.63 8.28 -5.32
C SER A 7 -15.91 7.12 -6.29
N VAL A 8 -16.89 7.31 -7.18
CA VAL A 8 -17.26 6.40 -8.27
C VAL A 8 -16.13 6.22 -9.29
N SER A 9 -15.50 7.30 -9.76
CA SER A 9 -14.37 7.24 -10.70
C SER A 9 -13.15 6.56 -10.10
N CYS A 10 -12.91 6.76 -8.81
CA CYS A 10 -11.86 6.07 -8.07
C CYS A 10 -12.18 4.57 -7.97
N SER A 11 -13.39 4.19 -7.54
CA SER A 11 -13.81 2.77 -7.48
C SER A 11 -13.70 2.05 -8.83
N PHE A 12 -14.12 2.67 -9.93
CA PHE A 12 -13.98 2.07 -11.26
C PHE A 12 -12.52 1.91 -11.69
N PHE A 13 -11.67 2.89 -11.39
CA PHE A 13 -10.23 2.81 -11.66
C PHE A 13 -9.57 1.68 -10.89
N LEU A 14 -9.86 1.55 -9.59
CA LEU A 14 -9.27 0.50 -8.74
C LEU A 14 -9.77 -0.89 -9.15
N ILE A 15 -11.06 -1.03 -9.49
CA ILE A 15 -11.60 -2.28 -10.05
C ILE A 15 -10.88 -2.63 -11.37
N ALA A 16 -10.68 -1.67 -12.26
CA ALA A 16 -9.98 -1.90 -13.53
C ALA A 16 -8.51 -2.28 -13.33
N LEU A 17 -7.83 -1.68 -12.34
CA LEU A 17 -6.46 -2.00 -11.97
C LEU A 17 -6.35 -3.44 -11.45
N GLU A 18 -7.20 -3.81 -10.50
CA GLU A 18 -7.16 -5.14 -9.87
C GLU A 18 -7.62 -6.24 -10.85
N ILE A 19 -8.49 -5.94 -11.82
CA ILE A 19 -8.78 -6.86 -12.94
C ILE A 19 -7.51 -7.14 -13.75
N ARG A 20 -6.71 -6.11 -14.07
CA ARG A 20 -5.47 -6.28 -14.82
C ARG A 20 -4.41 -7.06 -14.03
N VAL A 21 -4.25 -6.75 -12.73
CA VAL A 21 -3.27 -7.42 -11.85
C VAL A 21 -3.56 -8.92 -11.72
N TYR A 22 -4.82 -9.29 -11.47
CA TYR A 22 -5.18 -10.69 -11.25
C TYR A 22 -5.32 -11.51 -12.54
N ASN A 23 -5.48 -10.86 -13.70
CA ASN A 23 -5.54 -11.51 -15.02
C ASN A 23 -4.28 -11.29 -15.86
N ASP A 24 -3.18 -10.82 -15.26
CA ASP A 24 -1.90 -10.64 -15.97
C ASP A 24 -1.49 -11.96 -16.62
N GLU A 25 -0.82 -11.96 -17.77
CA GLU A 25 -0.38 -13.20 -18.44
C GLU A 25 0.86 -13.81 -17.74
N GLU A 26 1.64 -12.97 -17.07
CA GLU A 26 2.87 -13.34 -16.37
C GLU A 26 2.58 -14.02 -15.02
N GLU A 27 2.76 -15.35 -14.96
CA GLU A 27 2.44 -16.16 -13.77
C GLU A 27 3.27 -15.75 -12.54
N TRP A 28 4.55 -15.41 -12.74
CA TRP A 28 5.42 -14.97 -11.66
C TRP A 28 4.88 -13.69 -10.99
N PHE A 29 4.25 -12.79 -11.74
CA PHE A 29 3.66 -11.57 -11.21
C PHE A 29 2.36 -11.85 -10.46
N ARG A 30 1.45 -12.64 -11.04
CA ARG A 30 0.21 -13.06 -10.35
C ARG A 30 0.50 -13.78 -9.02
N SER A 31 1.58 -14.56 -8.96
CA SER A 31 1.97 -15.33 -7.78
C SER A 31 2.25 -14.45 -6.55
N ILE A 32 2.65 -13.18 -6.75
CA ILE A 32 2.88 -12.20 -5.69
C ILE A 32 1.58 -11.94 -4.89
N PHE A 33 0.43 -12.02 -5.56
CA PHE A 33 -0.89 -11.73 -4.99
C PHE A 33 -1.70 -12.99 -4.66
N ALA A 34 -1.14 -14.19 -4.86
CA ALA A 34 -1.87 -15.46 -4.72
C ALA A 34 -2.46 -15.70 -3.32
N ASN A 35 -1.84 -15.12 -2.28
CA ASN A 35 -2.31 -15.21 -0.89
C ASN A 35 -3.22 -14.04 -0.48
N SER A 36 -3.44 -13.06 -1.36
CA SER A 36 -4.27 -11.89 -1.13
C SER A 36 -5.62 -12.06 -1.82
N LYS A 37 -6.71 -11.92 -1.06
CA LYS A 37 -8.06 -11.89 -1.65
C LYS A 37 -8.22 -10.60 -2.43
N LYS A 38 -8.62 -10.72 -3.71
CA LYS A 38 -8.79 -9.57 -4.61
C LYS A 38 -9.73 -8.52 -4.05
N GLU A 39 -10.80 -8.95 -3.40
CA GLU A 39 -11.78 -8.07 -2.76
C GLU A 39 -11.16 -7.28 -1.61
N GLU A 40 -10.26 -7.91 -0.83
CA GLU A 40 -9.55 -7.24 0.25
C GLU A 40 -8.53 -6.23 -0.31
N ALA A 41 -7.84 -6.57 -1.40
CA ALA A 41 -6.92 -5.67 -2.08
C ALA A 41 -7.65 -4.41 -2.60
N ILE A 42 -8.78 -4.59 -3.29
CA ILE A 42 -9.64 -3.49 -3.77
C ILE A 42 -10.09 -2.62 -2.59
N GLN A 43 -10.58 -3.22 -1.51
CA GLN A 43 -11.05 -2.48 -0.33
C GLN A 43 -9.91 -1.70 0.33
N ASN A 44 -8.77 -2.33 0.58
CA ASN A 44 -7.60 -1.69 1.19
C ASN A 44 -7.15 -0.49 0.35
N GLN A 45 -7.10 -0.65 -0.97
CA GLN A 45 -6.63 0.38 -1.90
C GLN A 45 -7.63 1.54 -2.00
N TYR A 46 -8.93 1.26 -2.03
CA TYR A 46 -9.99 2.27 -2.00
C TYR A 46 -9.95 3.10 -0.71
N GLU A 47 -9.97 2.42 0.44
CA GLU A 47 -9.95 3.10 1.74
C GLU A 47 -8.70 3.96 1.90
N PHE A 48 -7.54 3.45 1.46
CA PHE A 48 -6.28 4.20 1.50
C PHE A 48 -6.36 5.48 0.66
N PHE A 49 -6.84 5.40 -0.59
CA PHE A 49 -6.93 6.57 -1.44
C PHE A 49 -7.99 7.58 -0.99
N VAL A 50 -9.15 7.12 -0.52
CA VAL A 50 -10.18 7.99 0.05
C VAL A 50 -9.62 8.78 1.23
N GLU A 51 -8.97 8.09 2.16
CA GLU A 51 -8.39 8.72 3.33
C GLU A 51 -7.24 9.66 2.96
N ARG A 52 -6.36 9.26 2.03
CA ARG A 52 -5.19 10.06 1.64
C ARG A 52 -5.56 11.32 0.87
N MET A 53 -6.70 11.34 0.20
CA MET A 53 -7.21 12.46 -0.59
C MET A 53 -8.14 13.40 0.20
N GLY A 54 -8.16 13.28 1.54
CA GLY A 54 -8.94 14.15 2.43
C GLY A 54 -10.37 13.69 2.68
N GLY A 55 -10.72 12.45 2.30
CA GLY A 55 -11.96 11.80 2.67
C GLY A 55 -11.94 11.24 4.11
N PRO A 56 -13.00 10.52 4.51
CA PRO A 56 -13.08 9.90 5.84
C PRO A 56 -11.96 8.88 6.09
N ALA A 57 -11.59 8.69 7.35
CA ALA A 57 -10.45 7.88 7.80
C ALA A 57 -10.71 6.35 7.77
N LEU A 58 -11.28 5.85 6.66
CA LEU A 58 -11.75 4.47 6.54
C LEU A 58 -10.63 3.43 6.67
N TYR A 59 -9.42 3.76 6.19
CA TYR A 59 -8.28 2.84 6.20
C TYR A 59 -7.69 2.74 7.61
N SER A 60 -7.39 3.88 8.24
CA SER A 60 -6.79 3.93 9.57
C SER A 60 -7.75 3.49 10.67
N GLU A 61 -9.07 3.69 10.50
CA GLU A 61 -10.07 3.14 11.43
C GLU A 61 -10.07 1.62 11.42
N ARG A 62 -9.88 0.99 10.25
CA ARG A 62 -9.93 -0.48 10.12
C ARG A 62 -8.57 -1.15 10.34
N LYS A 63 -7.48 -0.56 9.85
CA LYS A 63 -6.12 -1.14 9.84
C LYS A 63 -5.18 -0.52 10.88
N GLY A 64 -5.60 0.57 11.54
CA GLY A 64 -4.80 1.30 12.52
C GLY A 64 -3.84 2.32 11.89
N PRO A 65 -3.27 3.23 12.70
CA PRO A 65 -2.36 4.27 12.24
C PRO A 65 -1.02 3.67 11.78
N VAL A 66 -0.47 4.23 10.70
CA VAL A 66 0.85 3.83 10.20
C VAL A 66 1.93 4.64 10.94
N THR A 67 2.42 4.10 12.05
CA THR A 67 3.46 4.75 12.87
C THR A 67 4.87 4.41 12.40
N HIS A 68 5.85 5.25 12.78
CA HIS A 68 7.28 4.97 12.61
C HIS A 68 7.66 3.57 13.14
N GLN A 69 7.18 3.21 14.33
CA GLN A 69 7.45 1.90 14.93
C GLN A 69 6.84 0.75 14.12
N ALA A 70 5.62 0.92 13.60
CA ALA A 70 4.97 -0.07 12.75
C ALA A 70 5.73 -0.26 11.43
N ALA A 71 6.18 0.83 10.81
CA ALA A 71 7.01 0.81 9.61
C ALA A 71 8.34 0.06 9.84
N GLU A 72 9.05 0.36 10.93
CA GLU A 72 10.28 -0.35 11.29
C GLU A 72 10.02 -1.84 11.54
N ARG A 73 8.94 -2.18 12.24
CA ARG A 73 8.61 -3.57 12.51
C ARG A 73 8.27 -4.34 11.23
N TRP A 74 7.56 -3.71 10.31
CA TRP A 74 7.26 -4.28 9.00
C TRP A 74 8.53 -4.48 8.16
N LEU A 75 9.45 -3.50 8.15
CA LEU A 75 10.73 -3.61 7.44
C LEU A 75 11.60 -4.75 7.97
N HIS A 76 11.64 -4.94 9.28
CA HIS A 76 12.33 -6.09 9.90
C HIS A 76 11.78 -7.43 9.39
N HIS A 77 10.47 -7.55 9.21
CA HIS A 77 9.86 -8.76 8.64
C HIS A 77 10.18 -8.92 7.14
N MET A 78 10.19 -7.83 6.37
CA MET A 78 10.55 -7.85 4.95
C MET A 78 12.00 -8.23 4.72
N GLU A 79 12.91 -7.74 5.56
CA GLU A 79 14.33 -8.12 5.53
C GLU A 79 14.50 -9.63 5.76
N LYS A 80 13.91 -10.16 6.84
CA LYS A 80 13.95 -11.61 7.12
C LYS A 80 13.34 -12.46 6.01
N ALA A 81 12.24 -12.01 5.41
CA ALA A 81 11.61 -12.70 4.27
C ALA A 81 12.57 -12.76 3.07
N LEU A 82 13.21 -11.64 2.73
CA LEU A 82 14.20 -11.60 1.65
C LEU A 82 15.42 -12.46 1.95
N GLU A 83 15.96 -12.41 3.18
CA GLU A 83 17.07 -13.27 3.61
C GLU A 83 16.74 -14.75 3.41
N SER A 84 15.54 -15.17 3.80
CA SER A 84 15.07 -16.55 3.69
C SER A 84 14.74 -17.01 2.27
N THR A 85 14.73 -16.11 1.28
CA THR A 85 14.38 -16.42 -0.11
C THR A 85 15.63 -16.71 -0.94
N PRO A 86 15.91 -17.98 -1.31
CA PRO A 86 17.21 -18.38 -1.88
C PRO A 86 17.38 -18.00 -3.36
N TYR A 87 16.29 -17.74 -4.09
CA TYR A 87 16.29 -17.49 -5.53
C TYR A 87 16.36 -16.00 -5.92
N ILE A 88 16.39 -15.08 -4.95
CA ILE A 88 16.60 -13.65 -5.19
C ILE A 88 18.08 -13.36 -4.96
N ASP A 89 18.75 -12.73 -5.92
CA ASP A 89 20.15 -12.35 -5.78
C ASP A 89 20.33 -11.14 -4.83
N ALA A 90 21.57 -10.94 -4.37
CA ALA A 90 21.88 -9.90 -3.38
C ALA A 90 21.60 -8.47 -3.86
N ASP A 91 21.79 -8.17 -5.16
CA ASP A 91 21.53 -6.84 -5.71
C ASP A 91 20.02 -6.57 -5.79
N SER A 92 19.25 -7.56 -6.22
CA SER A 92 17.79 -7.51 -6.19
C SER A 92 17.25 -7.33 -4.77
N LYS A 93 17.76 -8.07 -3.77
CA LYS A 93 17.38 -7.88 -2.35
C LYS A 93 17.63 -6.46 -1.86
N LEU A 94 18.79 -5.88 -2.22
CA LEU A 94 19.13 -4.50 -1.84
C LEU A 94 18.16 -3.49 -2.46
N LYS A 95 17.82 -3.64 -3.75
CA LYS A 95 16.86 -2.78 -4.44
C LYS A 95 15.46 -2.88 -3.83
N MET A 96 15.02 -4.11 -3.54
CA MET A 96 13.73 -4.37 -2.88
C MET A 96 13.68 -3.74 -1.49
N MET A 97 14.72 -3.88 -0.66
CA MET A 97 14.76 -3.24 0.66
C MET A 97 14.77 -1.72 0.59
N LYS A 98 15.45 -1.11 -0.39
CA LYS A 98 15.37 0.34 -0.62
C LYS A 98 13.96 0.79 -0.96
N PHE A 99 13.28 0.06 -1.85
CA PHE A 99 11.90 0.34 -2.22
C PHE A 99 10.96 0.20 -1.00
N PHE A 100 11.03 -0.92 -0.28
CA PHE A 100 10.23 -1.17 0.93
C PHE A 100 10.45 -0.09 1.98
N ARG A 101 11.70 0.30 2.24
CA ARG A 101 12.03 1.36 3.21
C ARG A 101 11.43 2.70 2.79
N HIS A 102 11.58 3.07 1.52
CA HIS A 102 11.00 4.30 1.00
C HIS A 102 9.47 4.30 1.15
N THR A 103 8.81 3.24 0.72
CA THR A 103 7.34 3.10 0.80
C THR A 103 6.85 3.13 2.24
N ALA A 104 7.49 2.40 3.16
CA ALA A 104 7.08 2.35 4.56
C ALA A 104 7.10 3.74 5.22
N PHE A 105 8.18 4.51 5.04
CA PHE A 105 8.26 5.86 5.59
C PHE A 105 7.46 6.90 4.79
N PHE A 106 7.23 6.69 3.49
CA PHE A 106 6.28 7.50 2.73
C PHE A 106 4.86 7.39 3.29
N LEU A 107 4.44 6.19 3.70
CA LEU A 107 3.15 5.96 4.34
C LEU A 107 3.08 6.65 5.72
N VAL A 108 4.15 6.56 6.53
CA VAL A 108 4.23 7.27 7.82
C VAL A 108 4.14 8.78 7.65
N ALA A 109 4.94 9.36 6.75
CA ALA A 109 4.89 10.79 6.46
C ALA A 109 3.50 11.22 5.94
N GLY A 110 2.83 10.34 5.20
CA GLY A 110 1.45 10.55 4.77
C GLY A 110 0.45 10.64 5.92
N ASP A 111 0.59 9.78 6.93
CA ASP A 111 -0.23 9.78 8.14
C ASP A 111 0.07 10.99 9.04
N GLU A 112 1.35 11.36 9.19
CA GLU A 112 1.77 12.52 9.99
C GLU A 112 1.26 13.85 9.40
N LEU A 113 1.38 14.04 8.09
CA LEU A 113 0.88 15.24 7.40
C LEU A 113 -0.64 15.38 7.55
N LYS A 114 -1.38 14.26 7.55
CA LYS A 114 -2.81 14.24 7.82
C LYS A 114 -3.11 14.67 9.27
N ASN A 115 -2.39 14.10 10.24
CA ASN A 115 -2.55 14.45 11.66
C ASN A 115 -2.22 15.92 11.94
N GLN A 116 -1.31 16.54 11.18
CA GLN A 116 -1.05 17.98 11.26
C GLN A 116 -2.20 18.81 10.68
N ASN A 117 -2.73 18.44 9.52
CA ASN A 117 -3.86 19.16 8.89
C ASN A 117 -5.16 19.09 9.69
N GLN A 118 -5.38 18.03 10.48
CA GLN A 118 -6.53 17.91 11.39
C GLN A 118 -6.38 18.73 12.68
N ARG A 119 -5.18 19.24 12.98
CA ARG A 119 -4.88 20.02 14.20
C ARG A 119 -4.94 21.54 14.01
N VAL A 120 -5.26 22.02 12.81
CA VAL A 120 -5.47 23.46 12.56
C VAL A 120 -6.92 23.81 12.92
N PRO A 121 -7.18 24.70 13.90
CA PRO A 121 -8.53 25.12 14.30
C PRO A 121 -9.32 25.85 13.22
#